data_AF-A0A8H3ES33-F1
#
_entry.id   AF-A0A8H3ES33-F1
#
_cell.length_a   1.000
_cell.length_b   1.000
_cell.length_c   1.000
_cell.angle_alpha   90.00
_cell.angle_beta   90.00
_cell.angle_gamma   90.00
#
_symmetry.space_group_name_H-M   'P 1'
#
loop_
_entity.id
_entity.type
_entity.pdbx_description
1 polymer ?
#
loop_
_entity_poly.entity_id
_entity_poly.type
_entity_poly.pdbx_seq_one_letter_code
_entity_poly.pdbx_strand_id
1 'polypeptide(L)' 'MDILKNFDKVEDATKITNESHFSKDLGLDSLDTVEVVMAIEEEFSIEIPDKEADAIHSVEKAVNYILSQPDAH' A
#
# COMPACT_ATOMS: atom_id res chain seq x y z
N MET A 1 -2.13 8.77 1.48
CA MET A 1 -3.09 8.46 0.40
C MET A 1 -2.61 8.96 -0.97
N ASP A 2 -1.67 9.92 -1.04
CA ASP A 2 -1.20 10.43 -2.33
C ASP A 2 -0.22 9.49 -3.04
N ILE A 3 0.48 8.61 -2.30
CA ILE A 3 1.32 7.53 -2.87
C ILE A 3 0.53 6.69 -3.89
N LEU A 4 -0.65 6.19 -3.50
CA LEU A 4 -1.50 5.35 -4.37
C LEU A 4 -2.11 6.10 -5.55
N LYS A 5 -2.28 7.43 -5.44
CA LYS A 5 -2.78 8.26 -6.56
C LYS A 5 -1.70 8.57 -7.58
N ASN A 6 -0.43 8.51 -7.18
CA ASN A 6 0.72 8.70 -8.06
C ASN A 6 1.14 7.40 -8.78
N PHE A 7 0.50 6.27 -8.48
CA PHE A 7 0.68 5.05 -9.24
C PHE A 7 -0.11 5.13 -10.55
N ASP A 8 0.60 5.29 -11.67
CA ASP A 8 0.03 5.39 -13.03
C ASP A 8 -0.84 4.18 -13.42
N LYS A 9 -0.69 3.05 -12.73
CA LYS A 9 -1.49 1.84 -12.94
C LYS A 9 -2.86 1.86 -12.28
N VAL A 10 -3.12 2.80 -11.36
CA VAL A 10 -4.46 2.93 -10.76
C VAL A 10 -5.35 3.74 -11.70
N GLU A 11 -6.10 3.04 -12.55
CA GLU A 11 -6.97 3.65 -13.56
C GLU A 11 -8.09 4.50 -12.95
N ASP A 12 -8.53 4.17 -11.74
CA ASP A 12 -9.66 4.83 -11.09
C ASP A 12 -9.36 5.17 -9.62
N ALA A 13 -8.92 6.41 -9.39
CA ALA A 13 -8.67 6.92 -8.05
C ALA A 13 -9.91 6.94 -7.14
N THR A 14 -11.13 6.87 -7.70
CA THR A 14 -12.36 6.80 -6.89
C THR A 14 -12.56 5.43 -6.25
N LYS A 15 -11.88 4.40 -6.77
CA LYS A 15 -11.83 3.06 -6.16
C LYS A 15 -10.81 2.97 -5.04
N ILE A 16 -9.99 3.98 -4.79
CA ILE A 16 -9.07 3.97 -3.65
C ILE A 16 -9.88 4.29 -2.40
N THR A 17 -10.31 3.24 -1.71
CA THR A 17 -10.97 3.30 -0.40
C THR A 17 -10.17 2.48 0.58
N ASN A 18 -10.37 2.68 1.89
CA ASN A 18 -9.69 1.90 2.91
C ASN A 18 -9.95 0.39 2.71
N GLU A 19 -11.18 0.02 2.36
CA GLU A 19 -11.57 -1.39 2.18
C GLU A 19 -11.10 -1.99 0.84
N SER A 20 -10.59 -1.16 -0.07
CA SER A 20 -10.20 -1.58 -1.42
C SER A 20 -9.02 -2.51 -1.41
N HIS A 21 -9.14 -3.59 -2.18
CA HIS A 21 -8.13 -4.60 -2.36
C HIS A 21 -7.20 -4.24 -3.53
N PHE A 22 -5.89 -4.28 -3.32
CA PHE A 22 -4.88 -3.87 -4.32
C PHE A 22 -5.02 -4.64 -5.63
N SER A 23 -5.08 -5.98 -5.59
CA SER A 23 -5.24 -6.77 -6.80
C SER A 23 -6.66 -6.81 -7.38
N LYS A 24 -7.69 -6.96 -6.53
CA LYS A 24 -9.06 -7.17 -7.02
C LYS A 24 -9.76 -5.88 -7.44
N ASP A 25 -9.55 -4.79 -6.72
CA ASP A 25 -10.28 -3.54 -6.94
C ASP A 25 -9.45 -2.51 -7.71
N LEU A 26 -8.15 -2.44 -7.42
CA LEU A 26 -7.22 -1.53 -8.09
C LEU A 26 -6.47 -2.19 -9.26
N GLY A 27 -6.55 -3.52 -9.41
CA GLY A 27 -5.93 -4.24 -10.52
C GLY A 27 -4.40 -4.30 -10.45
N LEU A 28 -3.81 -4.04 -9.28
CA LEU A 28 -2.37 -4.07 -9.07
C LEU A 28 -1.85 -5.51 -9.08
N ASP A 29 -0.77 -5.74 -9.80
CA ASP A 29 -0.10 -7.04 -9.80
C ASP A 29 0.80 -7.20 -8.55
N SER A 30 1.44 -8.37 -8.41
CA SER A 30 2.33 -8.63 -7.28
C SER A 30 3.58 -7.74 -7.28
N LEU A 31 4.05 -7.30 -8.44
CA LEU A 31 5.20 -6.39 -8.55
C LEU A 31 4.79 -4.96 -8.16
N ASP A 32 3.60 -4.53 -8.59
CA ASP A 32 3.03 -3.23 -8.24
C ASP A 32 2.80 -3.11 -6.74
N THR A 33 2.35 -4.20 -6.12
CA THR A 33 2.17 -4.25 -4.66
C THR A 33 3.51 -4.06 -3.94
N VAL A 34 4.59 -4.65 -4.47
CA VAL A 34 5.95 -4.46 -3.94
C VAL A 34 6.41 -3.00 -4.11
N GLU A 35 6.19 -2.37 -5.26
CA GLU A 35 6.53 -0.96 -5.47
C GLU A 35 5.75 -0.03 -4.52
N VAL A 36 4.46 -0.30 -4.29
CA VAL A 36 3.64 0.46 -3.33
C VAL A 36 4.18 0.33 -1.91
N VAL A 37 4.53 -0.88 -1.49
CA VAL A 37 5.11 -1.15 -0.16
C VAL A 37 6.44 -0.42 -0.01
N MET A 38 7.30 -0.48 -1.02
CA MET A 38 8.61 0.18 -1.02
C MET A 38 8.48 1.72 -0.97
N ALA A 39 7.51 2.29 -1.69
CA ALA A 39 7.21 3.73 -1.61
C ALA A 39 6.68 4.14 -0.23
N ILE A 40 5.90 3.26 0.43
CA ILE A 40 5.45 3.46 1.81
C ILE A 40 6.63 3.39 2.78
N GLU A 41 7.53 2.41 2.63
CA GLU A 41 8.76 2.29 3.42
C GLU A 41 9.62 3.55 3.35
N GLU A 42 9.86 4.06 2.13
CA GLU A 42 10.63 5.28 1.93
C GLU A 42 9.93 6.53 2.49
N GLU A 43 8.62 6.71 2.25
CA GLU A 43 7.88 7.89 2.71
C GLU A 43 7.81 7.95 4.24
N PHE A 44 7.57 6.83 4.90
CA PHE A 44 7.43 6.77 6.36
C PHE A 44 8.72 6.37 7.09
N SER A 45 9.81 6.14 6.35
CA SER A 45 11.08 5.64 6.87
C SER A 45 10.93 4.37 7.75
N ILE A 46 10.06 3.46 7.31
CA ILE A 46 9.80 2.17 7.97
C ILE A 46 10.36 1.01 7.15
N GLU A 47 10.46 -0.17 7.77
CA GLU A 47 10.85 -1.41 7.10
C GLU A 47 9.69 -2.42 7.25
N ILE A 48 9.09 -2.82 6.14
CA ILE A 48 7.99 -3.80 6.09
C ILE A 48 8.58 -5.14 5.62
N PRO A 49 8.67 -6.16 6.48
CA PRO A 49 9.21 -7.45 6.06
C PRO A 49 8.30 -8.10 5.00
N ASP A 50 8.90 -8.80 4.03
CA ASP A 50 8.20 -9.47 2.91
C ASP A 50 6.95 -10.25 3.34
N LYS A 51 7.04 -10.94 4.48
CA LYS A 51 5.94 -11.75 5.03
C LYS A 51 4.72 -10.92 5.41
N GLU A 52 4.93 -9.68 5.84
CA GLU A 52 3.87 -8.74 6.20
C GLU A 52 3.41 -7.95 4.97
N ALA A 53 4.32 -7.62 4.05
CA ALA A 53 3.98 -7.10 2.73
C ALA A 53 3.01 -8.05 1.97
N ASP A 54 3.28 -9.36 1.97
CA ASP A 54 2.37 -10.37 1.43
C ASP A 54 1.00 -10.40 2.15
N ALA A 55 0.99 -10.03 3.44
CA ALA A 55 -0.22 -9.93 4.23
C ALA A 55 -0.96 -8.58 4.08
N ILE A 56 -0.41 -7.63 3.31
CA ILE A 56 -1.01 -6.33 2.99
C ILE A 56 -1.66 -6.42 1.62
N HIS A 57 -2.96 -6.72 1.62
CA HIS A 57 -3.76 -6.88 0.39
C HIS A 57 -4.81 -5.78 0.21
N SER A 58 -5.01 -4.93 1.23
CA SER A 58 -5.92 -3.80 1.18
C SER A 58 -5.27 -2.53 1.73
N VAL A 59 -5.82 -1.39 1.31
CA VAL A 59 -5.36 -0.06 1.76
C VAL A 59 -5.46 0.06 3.28
N GLU A 60 -6.55 -0.43 3.88
CA GLU A 60 -6.76 -0.43 5.33
C GLU A 60 -5.66 -1.19 6.06
N LYS A 61 -5.27 -2.38 5.55
CA LYS A 61 -4.19 -3.15 6.17
C LYS A 61 -2.85 -2.42 6.10
N ALA A 62 -2.53 -1.83 4.94
CA ALA A 62 -1.33 -1.01 4.79
C ALA A 62 -1.32 0.15 5.79
N VAL A 63 -2.43 0.90 5.87
CA VAL A 63 -2.57 2.04 6.78
C VAL A 63 -2.49 1.61 8.24
N ASN A 64 -3.21 0.57 8.63
CA ASN A 64 -3.17 0.03 9.99
C ASN A 64 -1.77 -0.47 10.36
N TYR A 65 -1.06 -1.05 9.40
CA TYR A 65 0.31 -1.48 9.59
C TYR A 65 1.22 -0.29 9.89
N ILE A 66 1.20 0.73 9.03
CA ILE A 66 1.99 1.97 9.21
C ILE A 66 1.67 2.61 10.57
N LEU A 67 0.38 2.73 10.92
CA LEU A 67 -0.05 3.30 12.20
C LEU A 67 0.37 2.47 13.41
N SER A 68 0.59 1.17 13.24
CA SER A 68 1.07 0.28 14.31
C SER A 68 2.58 0.35 14.50
N GLN A 69 3.33 0.89 13.53
CA GLN A 69 4.77 1.05 13.65
C GLN A 69 5.08 2.29 14.49
N PRO A 70 5.73 2.13 15.67
CA PRO A 70 6.05 3.24 16.55
C PRO A 70 7.12 4.19 15.97
N ASP A 71 7.83 3.74 14.92
CA ASP A 71 8.90 4.47 14.26
C ASP A 71 8.43 5.21 12.97
N ALA A 72 7.15 5.07 12.59
CA ALA A 72 6.58 5.82 11.47
C ALA A 72 6.46 7.31 11.85
N HIS A 73 7.22 8.18 11.19
CA HIS A 73 7.40 9.58 11.58
C HIS A 73 6.78 10.61 10.63
#